data_AF-A0A497PL95-F1
#
_entry.id   AF-A0A497PL95-F1
#
_cell.length_a   1.000
_cell.length_b   1.000
_cell.length_c   1.000
_cell.angle_alpha   90.00
_cell.angle_beta   90.00
_cell.angle_gamma   90.00
#
_symmetry.space_group_name_H-M   'P 1'
#
loop_
_entity.id
_entity.type
_entity.pdbx_description
1 polymer ?
#
loop_
_entity_poly.entity_id
_entity_poly.type
_entity_poly.pdbx_seq_one_letter_code
_entity_poly.pdbx_strand_id
1 'polypeptide(L)'
;MNYAATNAVKELRSNFNAAVNGEIPHKVPVVLWSIGHGFASELNIPIGDYYKDNRTKLRVQSKMQETYPDAILMPGVYPDYGVVAEPALFGCPVHWQKQQAPAAEPIFADIKHVDHWKVPDIASSEMARKVIEDIDYLLENADAPLLNKYHYMQGTVSS
;
A
#
# COMPACT_ATOMS: atom_id res chain seq x y z
N MET A 1 -3.74 7.50 26.50
CA MET A 1 -3.87 6.03 26.64
C MET A 1 -2.58 5.40 26.13
N ASN A 2 -2.04 4.40 26.83
CA ASN A 2 -0.78 3.76 26.49
C ASN A 2 -1.04 2.68 25.42
N TYR A 3 -0.68 2.93 24.16
CA TYR A 3 -0.97 2.04 23.02
C TYR A 3 0.08 0.93 22.87
N ALA A 4 0.41 0.24 23.97
CA ALA A 4 1.36 -0.87 23.92
C ALA A 4 0.77 -2.03 23.08
N ALA A 5 1.56 -2.58 22.15
CA ALA A 5 1.16 -3.76 21.40
C ALA A 5 0.78 -4.91 22.35
N THR A 6 -0.39 -5.49 22.15
CA THR A 6 -0.85 -6.67 22.90
C THR A 6 0.12 -7.84 22.68
N ASN A 7 0.22 -8.76 23.64
CA ASN A 7 1.08 -9.94 23.53
C ASN A 7 0.83 -10.74 22.24
N ALA A 8 -0.44 -10.89 21.83
CA ALA A 8 -0.81 -11.55 20.58
C ALA A 8 -0.19 -10.91 19.32
N VAL A 9 -0.11 -9.58 19.29
CA VAL A 9 0.45 -8.86 18.14
C VAL A 9 1.98 -8.95 18.12
N LYS A 10 2.61 -8.91 19.30
CA LYS A 10 4.06 -9.15 19.39
C LYS A 10 4.41 -10.55 18.90
N GLU A 11 3.61 -11.55 19.25
CA GLU A 11 3.77 -12.93 18.79
C GLU A 11 3.54 -13.07 17.28
N LEU A 12 2.46 -12.48 16.75
CA LEU A 12 2.18 -12.43 15.31
C LEU A 12 3.37 -11.86 14.52
N ARG A 13 3.95 -10.76 15.01
CA ARG A 13 5.15 -10.14 14.41
C ARG A 13 6.38 -11.02 14.52
N SER A 14 6.63 -11.62 15.67
CA SER A 14 7.76 -12.53 15.86
C SER A 14 7.71 -13.69 14.87
N ASN A 15 6.52 -14.27 14.68
CA ASN A 15 6.29 -15.34 13.71
C ASN A 15 6.49 -14.88 12.27
N PHE A 16 6.03 -13.67 11.92
CA PHE A 16 6.27 -13.10 10.59
C PHE A 16 7.74 -12.84 10.32
N ASN A 17 8.44 -12.20 11.26
CA ASN A 17 9.87 -11.91 11.14
C ASN A 17 10.70 -13.18 11.00
N ALA A 18 10.38 -14.22 11.80
CA ALA A 18 11.01 -15.54 11.64
C ALA A 18 10.79 -16.09 10.23
N ALA A 19 9.54 -16.07 9.74
CA ALA A 19 9.22 -16.58 8.41
C ALA A 19 9.93 -15.83 7.27
N VAL A 20 9.98 -14.49 7.29
CA VAL A 20 10.67 -13.71 6.24
C VAL A 20 12.19 -13.87 6.28
N ASN A 21 12.75 -14.20 7.45
CA ASN A 21 14.18 -14.47 7.62
C ASN A 21 14.56 -15.94 7.36
N GLY A 22 13.61 -16.80 6.95
CA GLY A 22 13.85 -18.22 6.72
C GLY A 22 14.02 -19.06 7.99
N GLU A 23 13.67 -18.50 9.15
CA GLU A 23 13.60 -19.22 10.42
C GLU A 23 12.27 -19.96 10.55
N ILE A 24 12.18 -20.93 11.47
CA ILE A 24 10.94 -21.67 11.73
C ILE A 24 10.12 -20.86 12.76
N PRO A 25 8.97 -20.28 12.38
CA PRO A 25 8.13 -19.57 13.34
C PRO A 25 7.44 -20.56 14.30
N HIS A 26 7.11 -20.10 15.50
CA HIS A 26 6.34 -20.89 16.46
C HIS A 26 4.92 -21.20 15.95
N LYS A 27 4.35 -20.28 15.16
CA LYS A 27 3.06 -20.43 14.48
C LYS A 27 3.18 -19.82 13.09
N VAL A 28 2.58 -20.47 12.08
CA VAL A 28 2.55 -19.93 10.71
C VAL A 28 1.83 -18.57 10.72
N PRO A 29 2.50 -17.47 10.31
CA PRO A 29 1.88 -16.15 10.25
C PRO A 29 0.87 -16.10 9.09
N VAL A 30 -0.29 -15.52 9.33
CA VAL A 30 -1.26 -15.22 8.27
C VAL A 30 -0.96 -13.81 7.76
N VAL A 31 -0.66 -13.71 6.47
CA VAL A 31 -0.36 -12.44 5.80
C VAL A 31 -1.41 -12.23 4.71
N LEU A 32 -2.07 -11.09 4.75
CA LEU A 32 -2.99 -10.62 3.72
C LEU A 32 -2.29 -9.55 2.92
N TRP A 33 -2.21 -9.75 1.60
CA TRP A 33 -1.78 -8.71 0.70
C TRP A 33 -2.87 -7.63 0.63
N SER A 34 -2.56 -6.45 1.13
CA SER A 34 -3.45 -5.30 1.35
C SER A 34 -3.79 -4.62 0.02
N ILE A 35 -4.49 -5.34 -0.87
CA ILE A 35 -5.08 -4.74 -2.07
C ILE A 35 -6.43 -4.19 -1.66
N GLY A 36 -6.56 -2.87 -1.59
CA GLY A 36 -7.81 -2.25 -1.16
C GLY A 36 -8.98 -2.48 -2.11
N HIS A 37 -8.77 -3.04 -3.31
CA HIS A 37 -9.81 -3.34 -4.27
C HIS A 37 -10.96 -4.21 -3.72
N GLY A 38 -10.62 -5.30 -3.03
CA GLY A 38 -11.61 -6.18 -2.41
C GLY A 38 -12.39 -5.46 -1.31
N PHE A 39 -11.66 -4.82 -0.40
CA PHE A 39 -12.26 -4.15 0.77
C PHE A 39 -13.03 -2.87 0.43
N ALA A 40 -12.63 -2.13 -0.59
CA ALA A 40 -13.39 -0.99 -1.08
C ALA A 40 -14.78 -1.44 -1.53
N SER A 41 -14.86 -2.58 -2.22
CA SER A 41 -16.13 -3.18 -2.65
C SER A 41 -16.99 -3.61 -1.45
N GLU A 42 -16.41 -4.26 -0.43
CA GLU A 42 -17.12 -4.63 0.81
C GLU A 42 -17.71 -3.41 1.54
N LEU A 43 -17.05 -2.26 1.45
CA LEU A 43 -17.49 -1.01 2.07
C LEU A 43 -18.38 -0.16 1.15
N ASN A 44 -18.80 -0.69 0.00
CA ASN A 44 -19.60 0.01 -1.01
C ASN A 44 -18.95 1.32 -1.50
N ILE A 45 -17.62 1.34 -1.57
CA ILE A 45 -16.83 2.47 -2.05
C ILE A 45 -16.50 2.23 -3.52
N PRO A 46 -16.83 3.17 -4.43
CA PRO A 46 -16.36 3.09 -5.80
C PRO A 46 -14.84 3.00 -5.84
N ILE A 47 -14.32 1.99 -6.53
CA ILE A 47 -12.88 1.70 -6.53
C ILE A 47 -12.03 2.89 -7.02
N GLY A 48 -12.54 3.70 -7.93
CA GLY A 48 -11.86 4.92 -8.38
C GLY A 48 -11.69 5.96 -7.28
N ASP A 49 -12.64 6.04 -6.36
CA ASP A 49 -12.58 6.96 -5.22
C ASP A 49 -11.54 6.47 -4.21
N TYR A 50 -11.44 5.15 -4.00
CA TYR A 50 -10.36 4.55 -3.19
C TYR A 50 -8.97 4.96 -3.72
N TYR A 51 -8.71 4.81 -5.02
CA TYR A 51 -7.40 5.14 -5.57
C TYR A 51 -7.07 6.63 -5.58
N LYS A 52 -8.07 7.53 -5.58
CA LYS A 52 -7.85 8.99 -5.64
C LYS A 52 -7.78 9.68 -4.29
N ASP A 53 -8.49 9.17 -3.27
CA ASP A 53 -8.66 9.87 -2.00
C ASP A 53 -7.95 9.15 -0.84
N ASN A 54 -6.93 9.79 -0.26
CA ASN A 54 -6.12 9.16 0.79
C ASN A 54 -6.92 8.91 2.07
N ARG A 55 -7.91 9.75 2.37
CA ARG A 55 -8.81 9.51 3.51
C ARG A 55 -9.58 8.21 3.31
N THR A 56 -10.06 7.98 2.10
CA THR A 56 -10.73 6.73 1.71
C THR A 56 -9.76 5.55 1.75
N LYS A 57 -8.53 5.70 1.24
CA LYS A 57 -7.48 4.66 1.36
C LYS A 57 -7.26 4.24 2.79
N LEU A 58 -7.04 5.21 3.67
CA LEU A 58 -6.79 4.97 5.08
C LEU A 58 -7.99 4.30 5.74
N ARG A 59 -9.22 4.78 5.48
CA ARG A 59 -10.45 4.16 6.02
C ARG A 59 -10.57 2.68 5.62
N VAL A 60 -10.32 2.36 4.34
CA VAL A 60 -10.41 1.00 3.82
C VAL A 60 -9.35 0.10 4.44
N GLN A 61 -8.08 0.54 4.44
CA GLN A 61 -6.95 -0.23 4.97
C GLN A 61 -7.04 -0.41 6.49
N SER A 62 -7.46 0.62 7.23
CA SER A 62 -7.76 0.50 8.66
C SER A 62 -8.88 -0.49 8.92
N LYS A 63 -9.95 -0.44 8.13
CA LYS A 63 -11.07 -1.36 8.31
C LYS A 63 -10.68 -2.81 8.02
N MET A 64 -9.86 -3.03 7.00
CA MET A 64 -9.27 -4.36 6.73
C MET A 64 -8.52 -4.88 7.96
N GLN A 65 -7.72 -4.03 8.62
CA GLN A 65 -6.95 -4.44 9.80
C GLN A 65 -7.85 -4.75 11.00
N GLU A 66 -8.92 -3.96 11.19
CA GLU A 66 -9.92 -4.22 12.23
C GLU A 66 -10.65 -5.54 12.01
N THR A 67 -10.97 -5.88 10.76
CA THR A 67 -11.68 -7.12 10.41
C THR A 67 -10.79 -8.35 10.59
N TYR A 68 -9.48 -8.22 10.34
CA TYR A 68 -8.51 -9.31 10.44
C TYR A 68 -7.40 -8.98 11.45
N PRO A 69 -7.71 -8.88 12.76
CA PRO A 69 -6.76 -8.43 13.79
C PRO A 69 -5.60 -9.40 14.04
N ASP A 70 -5.77 -10.67 13.64
CA ASP A 70 -4.77 -11.73 13.79
C ASP A 70 -3.95 -11.97 12.52
N ALA A 71 -4.15 -11.15 11.48
CA ALA A 71 -3.37 -11.17 10.25
C ALA A 71 -2.50 -9.92 10.13
N ILE A 72 -1.37 -10.09 9.43
CA ILE A 72 -0.53 -8.97 9.00
C ILE A 72 -1.02 -8.50 7.64
N LEU A 73 -1.25 -7.20 7.50
CA LEU A 73 -1.53 -6.58 6.21
C LEU A 73 -0.23 -6.14 5.58
N MET A 74 0.10 -6.67 4.40
CA MET A 74 1.31 -6.34 3.66
C MET A 74 0.96 -5.53 2.40
N PRO A 75 1.58 -4.36 2.15
CA PRO A 75 2.67 -3.75 2.90
C PRO A 75 2.21 -2.97 4.15
N GLY A 76 0.93 -2.92 4.49
CA GLY A 76 0.45 -2.15 5.65
C GLY A 76 -0.39 -0.99 5.16
N VAL A 77 -0.20 0.21 5.72
CA VAL A 77 -0.86 1.44 5.23
C VAL A 77 0.01 2.15 4.21
N TYR A 78 -0.40 2.14 2.96
CA TYR A 78 0.40 2.73 1.88
C TYR A 78 -0.50 3.49 0.90
N PRO A 79 0.06 4.43 0.11
CA PRO A 79 -0.69 5.10 -0.93
C PRO A 79 -0.87 4.15 -2.12
N ASP A 80 -1.86 3.26 -2.00
CA ASP A 80 -2.21 2.29 -3.04
C ASP A 80 -2.69 3.03 -4.30
N TYR A 81 -1.94 2.85 -5.39
CA TYR A 81 -2.28 3.33 -6.73
C TYR A 81 -2.57 2.15 -7.68
N GLY A 82 -2.73 0.94 -7.16
CA GLY A 82 -2.77 -0.27 -7.96
C GLY A 82 -1.43 -0.49 -8.65
N VAL A 83 -1.43 -0.48 -9.97
CA VAL A 83 -0.25 -0.79 -10.79
C VAL A 83 0.27 0.40 -11.61
N VAL A 84 -0.23 1.62 -11.32
CA VAL A 84 0.05 2.79 -12.19
C VAL A 84 1.08 3.77 -11.63
N ALA A 85 1.52 3.61 -10.37
CA ALA A 85 2.54 4.49 -9.80
C ALA A 85 3.85 4.39 -10.59
N GLU A 86 4.38 3.19 -10.76
CA GLU A 86 5.65 2.95 -11.45
C GLU A 86 5.60 3.36 -12.93
N PRO A 87 4.59 2.97 -13.73
CA PRO A 87 4.47 3.48 -15.10
C PRO A 87 4.42 5.01 -15.17
N ALA A 88 3.70 5.67 -14.27
CA ALA A 88 3.60 7.12 -14.26
C ALA A 88 4.92 7.81 -13.91
N LEU A 89 5.74 7.22 -13.03
CA LEU A 89 7.11 7.69 -12.78
C LEU A 89 7.95 7.71 -14.07
N PHE A 90 7.72 6.73 -14.96
CA PHE A 90 8.38 6.63 -16.26
C PHE A 90 7.69 7.43 -17.39
N GLY A 91 6.65 8.21 -17.06
CA GLY A 91 5.95 9.09 -18.01
C GLY A 91 4.76 8.47 -18.72
N CYS A 92 4.30 7.28 -18.33
CA CYS A 92 3.06 6.72 -18.87
C CYS A 92 1.84 7.55 -18.43
N PRO A 93 0.96 7.96 -19.36
CA PRO A 93 -0.32 8.58 -19.01
C PRO A 93 -1.15 7.62 -18.17
N VAL A 94 -1.87 8.16 -17.18
CA VAL A 94 -2.74 7.37 -16.31
C VAL A 94 -4.21 7.69 -16.54
N HIS A 95 -4.99 6.65 -16.77
CA HIS A 95 -6.44 6.71 -16.92
C HIS A 95 -7.10 6.36 -15.61
N TRP A 96 -7.68 7.38 -14.98
CA TRP A 96 -8.42 7.20 -13.74
C TRP A 96 -9.91 7.00 -13.99
N GLN A 97 -10.42 5.83 -13.63
CA GLN A 97 -11.81 5.47 -13.82
C GLN A 97 -12.56 5.45 -12.48
N LYS A 98 -13.87 5.71 -12.50
CA LYS A 98 -14.68 5.71 -11.26
C LYS A 98 -14.97 4.30 -10.73
N GLN A 99 -15.17 3.35 -11.64
CA GLN A 99 -15.68 2.00 -11.33
C GLN A 99 -14.67 0.89 -11.64
N GLN A 100 -13.43 1.26 -12.01
CA GLN A 100 -12.35 0.32 -12.31
C GLN A 100 -11.04 0.80 -11.69
N ALA A 101 -10.09 -0.11 -11.53
CA ALA A 101 -8.72 0.25 -11.18
C ALA A 101 -8.11 1.18 -12.24
N PRO A 102 -7.17 2.07 -11.85
CA PRO A 102 -6.49 2.92 -12.81
C PRO A 102 -5.67 2.06 -13.78
N ALA A 103 -5.53 2.56 -15.01
CA ALA A 103 -4.73 1.92 -16.04
C ALA A 103 -3.67 2.89 -16.57
N ALA A 104 -2.47 2.38 -16.83
CA ALA A 104 -1.42 3.15 -17.49
C ALA A 104 -1.48 2.89 -19.00
N GLU A 105 -1.29 3.95 -19.80
CA GLU A 105 -1.14 3.84 -21.24
C GLU A 105 0.32 3.64 -21.65
N PRO A 106 0.58 2.90 -22.74
CA PRO A 106 1.92 2.75 -23.27
C PRO A 106 2.43 4.09 -23.84
N ILE A 107 3.68 4.43 -23.52
CA ILE A 107 4.39 5.55 -24.17
C ILE A 107 5.06 5.15 -25.50
N PHE A 108 5.15 3.85 -25.78
CA PHE A 108 5.73 3.32 -27.01
C PHE A 108 4.72 2.49 -27.79
N ALA A 109 4.63 2.74 -29.09
CA ALA A 109 3.85 1.91 -30.01
C ALA A 109 4.58 0.61 -30.44
N ASP A 110 5.90 0.56 -30.27
CA ASP A 110 6.77 -0.57 -30.63
C ASP A 110 7.90 -0.66 -29.58
N ILE A 111 8.21 -1.88 -29.15
CA ILE A 111 9.27 -2.18 -28.17
C ILE A 111 10.65 -1.67 -28.63
N LYS A 112 10.90 -1.56 -29.94
CA LYS A 112 12.17 -1.06 -30.50
C LYS A 112 12.49 0.38 -30.07
N HIS A 113 11.50 1.17 -29.68
CA HIS A 113 11.75 2.52 -29.17
C HIS A 113 12.49 2.52 -27.83
N VAL A 114 12.46 1.41 -27.08
CA VAL A 114 13.17 1.28 -25.81
C VAL A 114 14.70 1.39 -26.00
N ASP A 115 15.24 0.90 -27.12
CA ASP A 115 16.69 0.90 -27.40
C ASP A 115 17.30 2.31 -27.45
N HIS A 116 16.47 3.32 -27.73
CA HIS A 116 16.89 4.72 -27.84
C HIS A 116 16.26 5.60 -26.78
N TRP A 117 15.46 5.03 -25.89
CA TRP A 117 14.80 5.78 -24.84
C TRP A 117 15.78 6.14 -23.72
N LYS A 118 15.65 7.37 -23.23
CA LYS A 118 16.37 7.84 -22.05
C LYS A 118 15.40 7.85 -20.90
N VAL A 119 15.72 7.08 -19.86
CA VAL A 119 14.95 7.04 -18.62
C VAL A 119 14.83 8.47 -18.08
N PRO A 120 13.60 8.98 -17.84
CA PRO A 120 13.41 10.31 -17.28
C PRO A 120 13.93 10.37 -15.84
N ASP A 121 14.15 11.58 -15.33
CA ASP A 121 14.43 11.78 -13.90
C ASP A 121 13.16 11.51 -13.08
N ILE A 122 13.03 10.27 -12.61
CA ILE A 122 11.86 9.78 -11.87
C ILE A 122 11.64 10.55 -10.56
N ALA A 123 12.70 11.04 -9.92
CA ALA A 123 12.61 11.74 -8.64
C ALA A 123 11.93 13.11 -8.80
N SER A 124 12.06 13.71 -9.98
CA SER A 124 11.42 14.99 -10.31
C SER A 124 9.99 14.85 -10.85
N SER A 125 9.51 13.63 -11.08
CA SER A 125 8.19 13.40 -11.67
C SER A 125 7.05 13.84 -10.76
N GLU A 126 5.91 14.24 -11.35
CA GLU A 126 4.71 14.59 -10.60
C GLU A 126 4.24 13.43 -9.73
N MET A 127 4.32 12.20 -10.24
CA MET A 127 3.95 11.00 -9.49
C MET A 127 4.86 10.78 -8.28
N ALA A 128 6.18 11.00 -8.38
CA ALA A 128 7.08 10.87 -7.23
C ALA A 128 6.71 11.84 -6.12
N ARG A 129 6.53 13.12 -6.45
CA ARG A 129 6.07 14.14 -5.49
C ARG A 129 4.75 13.72 -4.85
N LYS A 130 3.79 13.27 -5.65
CA LYS A 130 2.47 12.86 -5.17
C LYS A 130 2.54 11.62 -4.26
N VAL A 131 3.37 10.62 -4.57
CA VAL A 131 3.58 9.44 -3.72
C VAL A 131 4.12 9.87 -2.37
N ILE A 132 5.12 10.74 -2.33
CA ILE A 132 5.72 11.23 -1.08
C ILE A 132 4.67 11.98 -0.24
N GLU A 133 3.94 12.92 -0.85
CA GLU A 133 2.87 13.67 -0.18
C GLU A 133 1.77 12.75 0.38
N ASP A 134 1.42 11.70 -0.37
CA ASP A 134 0.41 10.74 0.07
C ASP A 134 0.93 9.82 1.18
N ILE A 135 2.23 9.46 1.18
CA ILE A 135 2.87 8.76 2.31
C ILE A 135 2.80 9.64 3.56
N ASP A 136 3.22 10.90 3.47
CA ASP A 136 3.22 11.83 4.60
C ASP A 136 1.81 11.99 5.17
N TYR A 137 0.82 12.21 4.29
CA TYR A 137 -0.59 12.27 4.70
C TYR A 137 -1.02 11.01 5.46
N LEU A 138 -0.71 9.83 4.94
CA LEU A 138 -1.13 8.58 5.56
C LEU A 138 -0.45 8.38 6.93
N LEU A 139 0.82 8.76 7.07
CA LEU A 139 1.54 8.68 8.34
C LEU A 139 1.02 9.66 9.39
N GLU A 140 0.69 10.88 8.98
CA GLU A 140 0.13 11.90 9.87
C GLU A 140 -1.30 11.57 10.34
N ASN A 141 -2.07 10.89 9.49
CA ASN A 141 -3.50 10.67 9.72
C ASN A 141 -3.83 9.24 10.17
N ALA A 142 -2.92 8.28 10.01
CA ALA A 142 -3.16 6.91 10.47
C ALA A 142 -3.25 6.84 11.99
N ASP A 143 -4.25 6.08 12.45
CA ASP A 143 -4.50 5.89 13.87
C ASP A 143 -3.25 5.35 14.58
N ALA A 144 -2.89 5.97 15.71
CA ALA A 144 -1.76 5.55 16.52
C ALA A 144 -1.83 4.05 16.91
N PRO A 145 -2.99 3.44 17.23
CA PRO A 145 -3.10 1.99 17.34
C PRO A 145 -2.64 1.27 16.09
N LEU A 146 -2.99 1.72 14.89
CA LEU A 146 -2.66 1.00 13.67
C LEU A 146 -1.16 1.07 13.36
N LEU A 147 -0.56 2.25 13.53
CA LEU A 147 0.88 2.46 13.38
C LEU A 147 1.70 1.77 14.48
N ASN A 148 1.28 1.86 15.75
CA ASN A 148 2.08 1.37 16.89
C ASN A 148 1.78 -0.07 17.28
N LYS A 149 0.53 -0.56 17.15
CA LYS A 149 0.17 -1.95 17.50
C LYS A 149 0.77 -2.88 16.47
N TYR A 150 0.53 -2.63 15.18
CA TYR A 150 0.98 -3.51 14.10
C TYR A 150 2.36 -3.12 13.55
N HIS A 151 2.94 -2.00 14.00
CA HIS A 151 4.26 -1.51 13.61
C HIS A 151 4.40 -1.37 12.09
N TYR A 152 3.38 -0.82 11.44
CA TYR A 152 3.45 -0.34 10.06
C TYR A 152 4.30 0.94 10.03
N MET A 153 5.61 0.75 10.17
CA MET A 153 6.60 1.83 10.15
C MET A 153 6.60 2.46 8.76
N GLN A 154 6.40 3.77 8.68
CA GLN A 154 6.50 4.53 7.43
C GLN A 154 5.60 3.99 6.29
N GLY A 155 4.52 3.28 6.65
CA GLY A 155 3.57 2.73 5.70
C GLY A 155 3.97 1.41 5.05
N THR A 156 4.99 0.72 5.60
CA THR A 156 5.40 -0.62 5.17
C THR A 156 5.55 -1.59 6.36
N VAL A 157 5.41 -2.91 6.14
CA VAL A 157 5.60 -3.96 7.18
C VAL A 157 7.07 -4.33 7.33
N SER A 158 7.89 -4.06 6.33
CA SER A 158 9.32 -4.42 6.33
C SER A 158 10.14 -3.33 6.99
N SER A 159 10.81 -3.69 8.09
CA SER A 159 11.91 -2.95 8.71
C SER A 159 13.25 -3.39 8.14
#